data_AF-A0A554ULG5-F1
#
_entry.id   AF-A0A554ULG5-F1
#
_cell.length_a   1.000
_cell.length_b   1.000
_cell.length_c   1.000
_cell.angle_alpha   90.00
_cell.angle_beta   90.00
_cell.angle_gamma   90.00
#
_symmetry.space_group_name_H-M   'P 1'
#
loop_
_entity.id
_entity.type
_entity.pdbx_description
1 polymer ?
#
loop_
_entity_poly.entity_id
_entity_poly.type
_entity_poly.pdbx_seq_one_letter_code
_entity_poly.pdbx_strand_id
1 'polypeptide(L)'
;MIGNAIAVWQRHAPLLDACLQARPSDPQLRELWDRFVSQLSDKLAAFIARLRDAGRVDPASRDIPALTHALVGMTVWALYEQRMARTPLPPDRLMNAIRAIWIAAAWGDKGN
;
A
#
# COMPACT_ATOMS: atom_id res chain seq x y z
N MET A 1 -8.76 14.69 2.16
CA MET A 1 -9.12 13.59 1.24
C MET A 1 -8.00 12.55 0.98
N ILE A 2 -6.84 12.64 1.65
CA ILE A 2 -5.98 11.46 1.96
C ILE A 2 -6.76 10.42 2.78
N GLY A 3 -7.68 10.89 3.63
CA GLY A 3 -8.61 10.06 4.39
C GLY A 3 -9.40 9.05 3.55
N ASN A 4 -9.66 9.29 2.25
CA ASN A 4 -10.38 8.32 1.42
C ASN A 4 -9.49 7.20 0.90
N ALA A 5 -8.28 7.51 0.41
CA ALA A 5 -7.30 6.49 0.02
C ALA A 5 -6.88 5.64 1.24
N ILE A 6 -6.76 6.29 2.39
CA ILE A 6 -6.49 5.67 3.68
C ILE A 6 -7.70 4.90 4.19
N ALA A 7 -8.93 5.39 4.02
CA ALA A 7 -10.13 4.64 4.38
C ALA A 7 -10.25 3.40 3.50
N VAL A 8 -9.87 3.44 2.22
CA VAL A 8 -9.76 2.25 1.37
C VAL A 8 -8.70 1.31 1.95
N TRP A 9 -7.52 1.81 2.31
CA TRP A 9 -6.46 1.01 2.92
C TRP A 9 -6.87 0.37 4.26
N GLN A 10 -7.44 1.15 5.18
CA GLN A 10 -7.96 0.71 6.48
C GLN A 10 -9.14 -0.24 6.34
N ARG A 11 -10.03 -0.02 5.37
CA ARG A 11 -11.18 -0.90 5.09
C ARG A 11 -10.76 -2.25 4.54
N HIS A 12 -9.60 -2.34 3.91
CA HIS A 12 -9.06 -3.59 3.37
C HIS A 12 -7.92 -4.19 4.23
N ALA A 13 -7.46 -3.50 5.29
CA ALA A 13 -6.41 -3.96 6.18
C ALA A 13 -6.70 -5.31 6.88
N PRO A 14 -7.92 -5.62 7.36
CA PRO A 14 -8.23 -6.93 7.95
C PRO A 14 -8.18 -8.09 6.94
N LEU A 15 -8.54 -7.81 5.68
CA LEU A 15 -8.48 -8.78 4.58
C LEU A 15 -7.03 -9.03 4.14
N LEU A 16 -6.23 -7.96 4.12
CA LEU A 16 -4.78 -8.00 3.90
C LEU A 16 -4.08 -8.82 4.99
N ASP A 17 -4.45 -8.61 6.26
CA ASP A 17 -3.96 -9.39 7.41
C ASP A 17 -4.33 -10.87 7.31
N ALA A 18 -5.59 -11.18 6.96
CA ALA A 18 -6.07 -12.56 6.85
C ALA A 18 -5.32 -13.35 5.76
N CYS A 19 -5.06 -12.73 4.61
CA CYS A 19 -4.35 -13.40 3.52
C CYS A 19 -2.84 -13.53 3.79
N LEU A 20 -2.23 -12.58 4.50
CA LEU A 20 -0.85 -12.68 4.99
C LEU A 20 -0.67 -13.87 5.96
N GLN A 21 -1.69 -14.20 6.75
CA GLN A 21 -1.68 -15.37 7.64
C GLN A 21 -1.64 -16.71 6.87
N ALA A 22 -2.30 -16.76 5.70
CA ALA A 22 -2.61 -18.01 5.02
C ALA A 22 -1.62 -18.36 3.88
N ARG A 23 -0.77 -17.41 3.48
CA ARG A 23 0.13 -17.51 2.30
C ARG A 23 1.18 -18.64 2.33
N PRO A 24 1.74 -19.09 3.48
CA PRO A 24 2.79 -20.11 3.47
C PRO A 24 2.28 -21.53 3.15
N SER A 25 1.01 -21.82 3.41
CA SER A 25 0.51 -23.19 3.57
C SER A 25 -0.24 -23.75 2.36
N ASP A 26 -0.63 -22.90 1.40
CA ASP A 26 -1.55 -23.28 0.31
C ASP A 26 -1.24 -22.51 -1.00
N PRO A 27 -0.90 -23.21 -2.09
CA PRO A 27 -0.64 -22.62 -3.41
C PRO A 27 -1.83 -21.82 -3.98
N GLN A 28 -3.08 -22.24 -3.72
CA GLN A 28 -4.26 -21.53 -4.18
C GLN A 28 -4.43 -20.20 -3.44
N LEU A 29 -4.10 -20.17 -2.14
CA LEU A 29 -4.09 -18.94 -1.35
C LEU A 29 -3.00 -17.98 -1.80
N ARG A 30 -1.84 -18.49 -2.25
CA ARG A 30 -0.78 -17.67 -2.86
C ARG A 30 -1.24 -17.01 -4.15
N GLU A 31 -1.82 -17.76 -5.07
CA GLU A 31 -2.35 -17.18 -6.31
C GLU A 31 -3.49 -16.17 -6.07
N LEU A 32 -4.39 -16.49 -5.13
CA LEU A 32 -5.47 -15.59 -4.75
C LEU A 32 -4.91 -14.27 -4.20
N TRP A 33 -3.91 -14.36 -3.34
CA TRP A 33 -3.20 -13.21 -2.80
C TRP A 33 -2.52 -12.39 -3.90
N ASP A 34 -1.80 -13.04 -4.82
CA ASP A 34 -1.10 -12.35 -5.90
C ASP A 34 -2.07 -11.61 -6.82
N ARG A 35 -3.20 -12.25 -7.17
CA ARG A 35 -4.30 -11.59 -7.90
C ARG A 35 -4.89 -10.42 -7.12
N PHE A 36 -5.11 -10.58 -5.82
CA PHE A 36 -5.65 -9.52 -4.97
C PHE A 36 -4.70 -8.31 -4.91
N VAL A 37 -3.41 -8.55 -4.67
CA VAL A 37 -2.38 -7.49 -4.60
C VAL A 37 -2.24 -6.78 -5.95
N SER A 38 -2.26 -7.52 -7.06
CA SER A 38 -2.22 -6.92 -8.41
C SER A 38 -3.43 -6.03 -8.65
N GLN A 39 -4.65 -6.55 -8.44
CA GLN A 39 -5.88 -5.77 -8.66
C GLN A 39 -5.98 -4.54 -7.75
N LEU A 40 -5.52 -4.66 -6.51
CA LEU A 40 -5.45 -3.51 -5.59
C LEU A 40 -4.46 -2.47 -6.10
N SER A 41 -3.29 -2.90 -6.54
CA SER A 41 -2.25 -2.01 -7.11
C SER A 41 -2.79 -1.28 -8.34
N ASP A 42 -3.46 -1.96 -9.26
CA ASP A 42 -4.03 -1.36 -10.46
C ASP A 42 -5.09 -0.31 -10.15
N LYS A 43 -6.00 -0.59 -9.21
CA LYS A 43 -7.04 0.35 -8.77
C LYS A 43 -6.43 1.60 -8.12
N LEU A 44 -5.41 1.43 -7.28
CA LEU A 44 -4.71 2.54 -6.64
C LEU A 44 -3.92 3.35 -7.66
N ALA A 45 -3.27 2.71 -8.63
CA ALA A 45 -2.53 3.39 -9.69
C ALA A 45 -3.47 4.25 -10.54
N ALA A 46 -4.62 3.70 -10.94
CA ALA A 46 -5.64 4.45 -11.66
C ALA A 46 -6.19 5.65 -10.86
N PHE A 47 -6.33 5.50 -9.55
CA PHE A 47 -6.73 6.60 -8.68
C PHE A 47 -5.68 7.72 -8.61
N ILE A 48 -4.40 7.36 -8.41
CA ILE A 48 -3.28 8.33 -8.37
C ILE A 48 -3.13 9.02 -9.73
N ALA A 49 -3.25 8.28 -10.84
CA ALA A 49 -3.21 8.84 -12.19
C ALA A 49 -4.30 9.90 -12.40
N ARG A 50 -5.55 9.61 -12.02
CA ARG A 50 -6.65 10.59 -12.09
C ARG A 50 -6.39 11.84 -11.27
N LEU A 51 -5.76 11.71 -10.10
CA LEU A 51 -5.40 12.85 -9.28
C LEU A 51 -4.29 13.68 -9.91
N ARG A 52 -3.30 13.04 -10.53
CA ARG A 52 -2.22 13.70 -11.27
C ARG A 52 -2.76 14.45 -12.49
N ASP A 53 -3.61 13.80 -13.28
CA ASP A 53 -4.22 14.39 -14.47
C ASP A 53 -5.09 15.61 -14.13
N ALA A 54 -5.69 15.61 -12.93
CA ALA A 54 -6.41 16.75 -12.37
C ALA A 54 -5.50 17.82 -11.72
N GLY A 55 -4.17 17.67 -11.80
CA GLY A 55 -3.19 18.59 -11.21
C GLY A 55 -3.19 18.63 -9.67
N ARG A 56 -3.73 17.61 -9.00
CA ARG A 56 -3.94 17.60 -7.55
C ARG A 56 -2.77 17.00 -6.76
N VAL A 57 -1.95 16.21 -7.42
CA VAL A 57 -0.78 15.52 -6.86
C VAL A 57 0.34 15.47 -7.89
N ASP A 58 1.58 15.41 -7.42
CA ASP A 58 2.76 15.23 -8.27
C ASP A 58 3.56 14.01 -7.80
N PRO A 59 3.24 12.79 -8.27
CA PRO A 59 3.88 11.59 -7.77
C PRO A 59 5.38 11.58 -8.01
N ALA A 60 6.15 11.04 -7.05
CA ALA A 60 7.61 11.00 -7.10
C ALA A 60 8.19 10.23 -8.31
N SER A 61 7.35 9.47 -9.02
CA SER A 61 7.69 8.83 -10.29
C SER A 61 6.60 9.08 -11.33
N ARG A 62 7.02 9.27 -12.58
CA ARG A 62 6.11 9.35 -13.74
C ARG A 62 5.50 7.99 -14.09
N ASP A 63 6.16 6.90 -13.69
CA ASP A 63 5.63 5.54 -13.81
C ASP A 63 4.76 5.24 -12.57
N ILE A 64 3.49 5.67 -12.64
CA ILE A 64 2.51 5.52 -11.55
C ILE A 64 2.20 4.04 -11.25
N PRO A 65 2.04 3.15 -12.25
CA PRO A 65 1.89 1.72 -11.99
C PRO A 65 3.07 1.14 -11.18
N ALA A 66 4.31 1.40 -11.60
CA ALA A 66 5.48 0.89 -10.89
C ALA A 66 5.60 1.47 -9.47
N LEU A 67 5.36 2.77 -9.31
CA LEU A 67 5.36 3.43 -7.99
C LEU A 67 4.34 2.80 -7.05
N THR A 68 3.11 2.59 -7.54
CA THR A 68 2.03 2.03 -6.73
C THR A 68 2.33 0.59 -6.35
N HIS A 69 2.84 -0.21 -7.29
CA HIS A 69 3.24 -1.59 -7.02
C HIS A 69 4.32 -1.67 -5.93
N ALA A 70 5.35 -0.82 -6.02
CA ALA A 70 6.41 -0.75 -5.02
C ALA A 70 5.88 -0.35 -3.63
N LEU A 71 5.00 0.65 -3.56
CA LEU A 71 4.40 1.10 -2.30
C LEU A 71 3.50 0.04 -1.65
N VAL A 72 2.72 -0.69 -2.45
CA VAL A 72 1.92 -1.82 -1.96
C VAL A 72 2.83 -2.94 -1.46
N GLY A 73 3.87 -3.29 -2.23
CA GLY A 73 4.86 -4.30 -1.83
C GLY A 73 5.56 -3.94 -0.52
N MET A 74 6.00 -2.70 -0.36
CA MET A 74 6.59 -2.19 0.89
C MET A 74 5.63 -2.37 2.06
N THR A 75 4.36 -1.98 1.91
CA THR A 75 3.40 -2.11 3.00
C THR A 75 3.14 -3.57 3.38
N VAL A 76 2.99 -4.45 2.39
CA VAL A 76 2.83 -5.90 2.61
C VAL A 76 4.03 -6.46 3.37
N TRP A 77 5.24 -6.10 2.95
CA TRP A 77 6.47 -6.56 3.59
C TRP A 77 6.61 -6.04 5.02
N ALA A 78 6.33 -4.76 5.25
CA ALA A 78 6.39 -4.16 6.58
C ALA A 78 5.43 -4.83 7.57
N LEU A 79 4.22 -5.19 7.14
CA LEU A 79 3.26 -5.92 7.96
C LEU A 79 3.67 -7.38 8.20
N TYR A 80 4.29 -8.02 7.20
CA TYR A 80 4.83 -9.35 7.35
C TYR A 80 5.97 -9.39 8.39
N GLU A 81 6.95 -8.50 8.27
CA GLU A 81 8.07 -8.38 9.22
C GLU A 81 7.58 -8.07 10.64
N GLN A 82 6.61 -7.17 10.76
CA GLN A 82 5.99 -6.85 12.04
C GLN A 82 5.40 -8.08 12.75
N ARG A 83 4.86 -9.04 12.00
CA ARG A 83 4.32 -10.30 12.54
C ARG A 83 5.43 -11.27 12.96
N MET A 84 6.54 -11.28 12.23
CA MET A 84 7.68 -12.15 12.52
C MET A 84 8.60 -11.60 13.62
N ALA A 85 8.48 -10.30 13.93
CA ALA A 85 9.29 -9.62 14.92
C ALA A 85 9.09 -10.19 16.34
N ARG A 86 10.20 -10.45 17.04
CA ARG A 86 10.17 -10.80 18.49
C ARG A 86 9.56 -9.70 19.35
N THR A 87 9.75 -8.45 18.94
CA THR A 87 9.21 -7.26 19.62
C THR A 87 8.60 -6.34 18.57
N PRO A 88 7.31 -6.51 18.23
CA PRO A 88 6.66 -5.70 17.20
C PRO A 88 6.50 -4.25 17.66
N LEU A 89 6.50 -3.32 16.70
CA LEU A 89 6.14 -1.92 16.97
C LEU A 89 4.66 -1.83 17.42
N PRO A 90 4.23 -0.76 18.11
CA PRO A 90 2.80 -0.48 18.24
C PRO A 90 2.16 -0.38 16.84
N PRO A 91 1.01 -1.03 16.57
CA PRO A 91 0.39 -1.04 15.24
C PRO A 91 0.19 0.36 14.64
N ASP A 92 -0.22 1.32 15.48
CA ASP A 92 -0.43 2.70 15.06
C ASP A 92 0.87 3.39 14.63
N ARG A 93 2.00 3.08 15.28
CA ARG A 93 3.30 3.66 14.91
C ARG A 93 3.74 3.20 13.54
N LEU A 94 3.65 1.90 13.26
CA LEU A 94 4.00 1.36 11.94
C LEU A 94 3.08 1.91 10.86
N MET A 95 1.77 1.92 11.11
CA MET A 95 0.79 2.43 10.16
C MET A 95 0.98 3.93 9.87
N ASN A 96 1.36 4.72 10.88
CA ASN A 96 1.67 6.14 10.70
C ASN A 96 2.91 6.37 9.83
N ALA A 97 3.96 5.55 9.99
CA ALA A 97 5.16 5.63 9.16
C ALA A 97 4.85 5.27 7.70
N ILE A 98 4.12 4.17 7.47
CA ILE A 98 3.69 3.73 6.13
C ILE A 98 2.85 4.82 5.47
N ARG A 99 1.90 5.40 6.20
CA ARG A 99 1.09 6.52 5.73
C ARG A 99 1.95 7.71 5.29
N ALA A 100 2.92 8.11 6.10
CA ALA A 100 3.79 9.25 5.77
C ALA A 100 4.56 9.02 4.46
N ILE A 101 5.09 7.81 4.26
CA ILE A 101 5.79 7.44 3.02
C ILE A 101 4.86 7.50 1.82
N TRP A 102 3.65 6.94 1.94
CA TRP A 102 2.64 7.01 0.86
C TRP A 102 2.27 8.45 0.50
N ILE A 103 2.13 9.32 1.50
CA ILE A 103 1.82 10.74 1.27
C ILE A 103 2.99 11.43 0.54
N ALA A 104 4.21 11.27 1.04
CA ALA A 104 5.39 11.88 0.42
C ALA A 104 5.59 11.39 -1.02
N ALA A 105 5.41 10.09 -1.27
CA ALA A 105 5.60 9.49 -2.58
C ALA A 105 4.49 9.87 -3.58
N ALA A 106 3.22 9.96 -3.16
CA ALA A 106 2.11 10.23 -4.06
C ALA A 106 1.87 11.72 -4.30
N TRP A 107 2.09 12.57 -3.30
CA TRP A 107 1.96 14.03 -3.44
C TRP A 107 3.25 14.69 -3.96
N GLY A 108 4.38 13.99 -3.89
CA GLY A 108 5.69 14.50 -4.25
C GLY A 108 6.25 15.43 -3.19
N ASP A 109 7.55 15.66 -3.26
CA ASP A 109 8.12 16.85 -2.63
C ASP A 109 7.78 18.03 -3.53
N LYS A 110 7.05 19.03 -3.00
CA LYS A 110 7.00 20.36 -3.62
C LYS A 110 8.34 21.06 -3.35
N GLY A 111 9.42 20.48 -3.86
CA GLY A 111 10.78 20.95 -3.64
C GLY A 111 11.21 21.85 -4.80
N ASN A 112 11.17 23.16 -4.53
CA ASN A 112 11.73 24.31 -5.28
C ASN A 112 10.84 25.00 -6.32
#